data_AF-A0A1Q9YKX0-F1
#
_entry.id   AF-A0A1Q9YKX0-F1
#
_cell.length_a   1.000
_cell.length_b   1.000
_cell.length_c   1.000
_cell.angle_alpha   90.00
_cell.angle_beta   90.00
_cell.angle_gamma   90.00
#
_symmetry.space_group_name_H-M   'P 1'
#
loop_
_entity.id
_entity.type
_entity.pdbx_description
1 polymer ?
#
loop_
_entity_poly.entity_id
_entity_poly.type
_entity_poly.pdbx_seq_one_letter_code
_entity_poly.pdbx_strand_id
1 'polypeptide(L)'
;MNTRIDYLYRDAANYKLYGHVVIPGEITEKQIQKIMKFCLPFDGETRQFIPELIGFPVLKFDLPSDDDHPCCEISPKCFSPTEEKPTIKLSEKRLVMKFHAASQTSEMQFYREWVFTGFDPLNPPKCVDEIEPEYEWEYYE
;
A
#
# COMPACT_ATOMS: atom_id res chain seq x y z
N MET A 1 5.33 19.72 -19.32
CA MET A 1 4.52 19.06 -18.31
C MET A 1 4.88 17.59 -18.11
N ASN A 2 5.24 17.28 -16.86
CA ASN A 2 5.50 15.96 -16.29
C ASN A 2 4.50 15.69 -15.16
N THR A 3 4.52 14.51 -14.57
CA THR A 3 3.67 14.19 -13.41
C THR A 3 4.51 13.89 -12.19
N ARG A 4 4.25 14.60 -11.09
CA ARG A 4 4.72 14.28 -9.76
C ARG A 4 3.74 13.33 -9.09
N ILE A 5 4.28 12.29 -8.47
CA ILE A 5 3.54 11.26 -7.76
C ILE A 5 4.11 11.19 -6.36
N ASP A 6 3.38 11.73 -5.39
CA ASP A 6 3.71 11.62 -3.97
C ASP A 6 3.17 10.29 -3.40
N TYR A 7 3.84 9.73 -2.41
CA TYR A 7 3.37 8.53 -1.71
C TYR A 7 3.93 8.52 -0.28
N LEU A 8 3.24 7.80 0.60
CA LEU A 8 3.52 7.80 2.03
C LEU A 8 3.78 6.38 2.51
N TYR A 9 4.88 6.17 3.20
CA TYR A 9 5.05 5.00 4.04
C TYR A 9 4.55 5.30 5.45
N ARG A 10 3.80 4.38 6.03
CA ARG A 10 3.35 4.42 7.42
C ARG A 10 3.47 3.02 8.01
N ASP A 11 4.14 2.89 9.15
CA ASP A 11 4.24 1.62 9.89
C ASP A 11 3.02 1.40 10.80
N ALA A 12 2.96 0.26 11.48
CA ALA A 12 1.87 -0.06 12.40
C ALA A 12 1.82 0.87 13.64
N ALA A 13 2.96 1.46 14.02
CA ALA A 13 3.08 2.46 15.09
C ALA A 13 2.79 3.91 14.64
N ASN A 14 2.37 4.10 13.37
CA ASN A 14 2.00 5.37 12.75
C ASN A 14 3.16 6.38 12.56
N TYR A 15 4.42 5.93 12.55
CA TYR A 15 5.55 6.71 12.03
C TYR A 15 5.48 6.80 10.51
N LYS A 16 5.97 7.90 9.94
CA LYS A 16 5.74 8.28 8.54
C LYS A 16 7.00 8.67 7.80
N LEU A 17 7.13 8.18 6.56
CA LEU A 17 8.12 8.65 5.60
C LEU A 17 7.41 9.09 4.31
N TYR A 18 7.84 10.20 3.74
CA TYR A 18 7.27 10.75 2.51
C TYR A 18 8.22 10.53 1.34
N GLY A 19 7.69 10.01 0.24
CA GLY A 19 8.40 9.81 -1.01
C GLY A 19 7.71 10.52 -2.16
N HIS A 20 8.46 10.78 -3.22
CA HIS A 20 7.89 11.22 -4.48
C HIS A 20 8.74 10.76 -5.66
N VAL A 21 8.10 10.64 -6.81
CA VAL A 21 8.77 10.48 -8.10
C VAL A 21 8.18 11.44 -9.13
N VAL A 22 8.97 11.80 -10.12
CA VAL A 22 8.51 12.56 -11.28
C VAL A 22 8.70 11.71 -12.52
N ILE A 23 7.63 11.51 -13.28
CA ILE A 23 7.63 10.77 -14.54
C ILE A 23 7.42 11.71 -15.73
N PRO A 24 7.96 11.39 -16.92
CA PRO A 24 7.66 12.15 -18.12
C PRO A 24 6.18 12.03 -18.52
N GLY A 25 5.61 13.17 -18.95
CA GLY A 25 4.23 13.24 -19.45
C GLY A 25 3.17 13.37 -18.35
N GLU A 26 1.93 13.61 -18.77
CA GLU A 26 0.78 13.78 -17.90
C GLU A 26 0.02 12.46 -17.71
N ILE A 27 -0.33 12.14 -16.47
CA ILE A 27 -1.24 11.03 -16.16
C ILE A 27 -2.67 11.56 -16.20
N THR A 28 -3.50 10.96 -17.04
CA THR A 28 -4.92 11.29 -17.13
C THR A 28 -5.72 10.72 -15.95
N GLU A 29 -6.85 11.34 -15.63
CA GLU A 29 -7.78 10.85 -14.61
C GLU A 29 -8.18 9.38 -14.84
N LYS A 30 -8.42 8.98 -16.09
CA LYS A 30 -8.74 7.57 -16.44
C LYS A 30 -7.59 6.62 -16.09
N GLN A 31 -6.34 7.06 -16.17
CA GLN A 31 -5.18 6.25 -15.79
C GLN A 31 -5.04 6.19 -14.27
N ILE A 32 -5.26 7.30 -13.56
CA ILE A 32 -5.30 7.33 -12.09
C ILE A 32 -6.34 6.33 -11.57
N GLN A 33 -7.57 6.40 -12.10
CA GLN A 33 -8.64 5.48 -11.70
C GLN A 33 -8.32 4.00 -11.99
N LYS A 34 -7.56 3.71 -13.06
CA LYS A 34 -7.07 2.35 -13.31
C LYS A 34 -6.02 1.93 -12.28
N ILE A 35 -5.06 2.80 -11.98
CA ILE A 35 -4.03 2.55 -10.97
C ILE A 35 -4.70 2.26 -9.62
N MET A 36 -5.65 3.09 -9.19
CA MET A 36 -6.38 2.90 -7.92
C MET A 36 -7.14 1.58 -7.82
N LYS A 37 -7.59 1.00 -8.94
CA LYS A 37 -8.23 -0.32 -8.98
C LYS A 37 -7.25 -1.49 -8.81
N PHE A 38 -5.99 -1.30 -9.17
CA PHE A 38 -4.95 -2.33 -9.04
C PHE A 38 -4.31 -2.34 -7.65
N CYS A 39 -4.33 -1.21 -6.96
CA CYS A 39 -3.89 -1.11 -5.57
C CYS A 39 -4.85 -1.81 -4.60
N LEU A 40 -4.39 -2.00 -3.35
CA LEU A 40 -5.18 -2.57 -2.26
C LEU A 40 -6.06 -1.47 -1.63
N PRO A 41 -7.31 -1.77 -1.24
CA PRO A 41 -8.12 -0.82 -0.48
C PRO A 41 -7.52 -0.61 0.92
N PHE A 42 -7.65 0.60 1.47
CA PHE A 42 -7.18 0.90 2.83
C PHE A 42 -8.20 1.77 3.58
N ASP A 43 -8.23 3.08 3.33
CA ASP A 43 -9.16 4.01 3.98
C ASP A 43 -9.70 5.03 2.97
N GLY A 44 -11.02 5.08 2.79
CA GLY A 44 -11.69 5.96 1.83
C GLY A 44 -11.14 5.81 0.40
N GLU A 45 -10.56 6.89 -0.14
CA GLU A 45 -9.91 6.92 -1.47
C GLU A 45 -8.44 6.48 -1.43
N THR A 46 -7.86 6.34 -0.24
CA THR A 46 -6.49 5.88 -0.06
C THR A 46 -6.39 4.40 -0.40
N ARG A 47 -5.28 4.06 -1.05
CA ARG A 47 -4.94 2.71 -1.47
C ARG A 47 -3.52 2.39 -1.05
N GLN A 48 -3.21 1.11 -0.95
CA GLN A 48 -1.87 0.61 -0.67
C GLN A 48 -1.26 -0.11 -1.87
N PHE A 49 0.06 0.03 -2.03
CA PHE A 49 0.86 -0.65 -3.06
C PHE A 49 2.28 -0.85 -2.55
N ILE A 50 3.05 -1.74 -3.18
CA ILE A 50 4.46 -1.95 -2.87
C ILE A 50 5.32 -1.18 -3.89
N PRO A 51 6.08 -0.14 -3.47
CA PRO A 51 6.88 0.69 -4.39
C PRO A 51 7.88 -0.09 -5.24
N GLU A 52 8.52 -1.09 -4.65
CA GLU A 52 9.56 -1.88 -5.31
C GLU A 52 9.03 -2.59 -6.57
N LEU A 53 7.82 -3.15 -6.51
CA LEU A 53 7.19 -3.88 -7.62
C LEU A 53 6.93 -3.02 -8.85
N ILE A 54 6.80 -1.70 -8.66
CA ILE A 54 6.63 -0.74 -9.76
C ILE A 54 7.92 0.02 -10.08
N GLY A 55 9.01 -0.27 -9.37
CA GLY A 55 10.31 0.39 -9.53
C GLY A 55 10.35 1.81 -8.99
N PHE A 56 9.56 2.10 -7.95
CA PHE A 56 9.68 3.33 -7.18
C PHE A 56 10.72 3.13 -6.06
N PRO A 57 11.35 4.21 -5.56
CA PRO A 57 12.18 4.14 -4.38
C PRO A 57 11.41 3.58 -3.17
N VAL A 58 12.02 2.60 -2.50
CA VAL A 58 11.49 2.04 -1.25
C VAL A 58 11.72 3.03 -0.12
N LEU A 59 10.67 3.32 0.65
CA LEU A 59 10.76 4.10 1.88
C LEU A 59 10.86 3.12 3.03
N LYS A 60 11.89 3.24 3.86
CA LYS A 60 12.11 2.42 5.05
C LYS A 60 12.92 3.20 6.08
N PHE A 61 12.74 2.88 7.35
CA PHE A 61 13.58 3.41 8.42
C PHE A 61 14.94 2.71 8.42
N ASP A 62 15.96 3.38 8.97
CA ASP A 62 17.32 2.81 9.07
C ASP A 62 17.37 1.62 10.03
N LEU A 63 16.53 1.66 11.08
CA LEU A 63 16.37 0.60 12.06
C LEU A 63 15.01 -0.04 11.83
N PRO A 64 14.94 -1.23 11.20
CA PRO A 64 13.68 -1.89 10.98
C PRO A 64 13.08 -2.38 12.31
N SER A 65 11.76 -2.36 12.41
CA SER A 65 10.98 -2.91 13.52
C SER A 65 9.99 -3.98 13.03
N ASP A 66 9.38 -4.70 13.97
CA ASP A 66 8.30 -5.66 13.66
C ASP A 66 7.03 -4.97 13.14
N ASP A 67 6.92 -3.65 13.31
CA ASP A 67 5.81 -2.84 12.81
C ASP A 67 5.98 -2.46 11.31
N ASP A 68 7.15 -2.73 10.73
CA ASP A 68 7.45 -2.36 9.36
C ASP A 68 6.81 -3.29 8.33
N HIS A 69 6.31 -2.71 7.23
CA HIS A 69 5.75 -3.46 6.11
C HIS A 69 6.10 -2.79 4.76
N PRO A 70 6.08 -3.51 3.62
CA PRO A 70 6.49 -2.94 2.33
C PRO A 70 5.45 -2.01 1.69
N CYS A 71 4.22 -1.95 2.22
CA CYS A 71 3.13 -1.17 1.65
C CYS A 71 3.31 0.34 1.87
N CYS A 72 3.13 1.12 0.81
CA CYS A 72 2.96 2.56 0.84
C CYS A 72 1.55 2.95 0.42
N GLU A 73 1.11 4.10 0.91
CA GLU A 73 -0.17 4.73 0.64
C GLU A 73 -0.10 5.66 -0.57
N ILE A 74 -1.18 5.65 -1.35
CA ILE A 74 -1.39 6.51 -2.49
C ILE A 74 -2.88 6.82 -2.64
N SER A 75 -3.20 8.00 -3.16
CA SER A 75 -4.57 8.41 -3.46
C SER A 75 -4.63 9.14 -4.81
N PRO A 76 -5.82 9.39 -5.40
CA PRO A 76 -5.93 10.19 -6.61
C PRO A 76 -5.29 11.58 -6.49
N LYS A 77 -5.30 12.18 -5.29
CA LYS A 77 -4.74 13.51 -5.02
C LYS A 77 -3.21 13.55 -5.00
N CYS A 78 -2.56 12.38 -4.99
CA CYS A 78 -1.11 12.26 -5.01
C CYS A 78 -0.50 12.52 -6.40
N PHE A 79 -1.32 12.59 -7.44
CA PHE A 79 -0.89 12.83 -8.81
C PHE A 79 -1.08 14.31 -9.15
N SER A 80 0.01 15.01 -9.47
CA SER A 80 -0.04 16.43 -9.81
C SER A 80 0.85 16.76 -11.02
N PRO A 81 0.40 17.68 -11.90
CA PRO A 81 1.24 18.17 -12.99
C PRO A 81 2.43 18.97 -12.42
N THR A 82 3.60 18.83 -13.03
CA THR A 82 4.82 19.54 -12.63
C THR A 82 5.72 19.83 -13.83
N GLU A 83 6.55 20.87 -13.72
CA GLU A 83 7.64 21.17 -14.67
C GLU A 83 9.01 20.66 -14.17
N GLU A 84 9.04 19.98 -13.02
CA GLU A 84 10.24 19.31 -12.52
C GLU A 84 10.75 18.26 -13.51
N LYS A 85 12.08 18.08 -13.57
CA LYS A 85 12.68 17.07 -14.45
C LYS A 85 12.30 15.66 -13.95
N PRO A 86 12.07 14.69 -14.86
CA PRO A 86 11.75 13.32 -14.44
C PRO A 86 12.87 12.72 -13.59
N THR A 87 12.51 12.19 -12.43
CA THR A 87 13.44 11.46 -11.55
C THR A 87 13.58 10.00 -12.00
N ILE A 88 12.57 9.47 -12.69
CA ILE A 88 12.60 8.13 -13.28
C ILE A 88 12.15 8.16 -14.75
N LYS A 89 12.77 7.30 -15.56
CA LYS A 89 12.42 7.14 -16.99
C LYS A 89 11.31 6.10 -17.15
N LEU A 90 10.09 6.45 -16.75
CA LEU A 90 8.92 5.58 -16.82
C LEU A 90 7.75 6.34 -17.47
N SER A 91 7.23 5.88 -18.61
CA SER A 91 6.07 6.55 -19.22
C SER A 91 4.78 6.29 -18.45
N GLU A 92 3.80 7.16 -18.64
CA GLU A 92 2.46 7.10 -18.05
C GLU A 92 1.75 5.77 -18.37
N LYS A 93 1.88 5.27 -19.61
CA LYS A 93 1.31 3.98 -20.02
C LYS A 93 2.01 2.82 -19.31
N ARG A 94 3.33 2.88 -19.19
CA ARG A 94 4.11 1.81 -18.57
C ARG A 94 3.92 1.78 -17.06
N LEU A 95 3.66 2.94 -16.43
CA LEU A 95 3.26 3.00 -15.03
C LEU A 95 1.98 2.19 -14.78
N VAL A 96 0.92 2.41 -15.56
CA VAL A 96 -0.34 1.66 -15.42
C VAL A 96 -0.11 0.15 -15.60
N MET A 97 0.71 -0.25 -16.58
CA MET A 97 1.06 -1.66 -16.78
C MET A 97 1.84 -2.24 -15.60
N LYS A 98 2.75 -1.47 -14.99
CA LYS A 98 3.48 -1.91 -13.80
C LYS A 98 2.56 -2.10 -12.59
N PHE A 99 1.62 -1.19 -12.35
CA PHE A 99 0.63 -1.37 -11.28
C PHE A 99 -0.25 -2.60 -11.51
N HIS A 100 -0.68 -2.83 -12.76
CA HIS A 100 -1.42 -4.03 -13.11
C HIS A 100 -0.60 -5.31 -12.89
N ALA A 101 0.67 -5.33 -13.33
CA ALA A 101 1.55 -6.48 -13.11
C ALA A 101 1.80 -6.71 -11.62
N ALA A 102 2.08 -5.65 -10.86
CA ALA A 102 2.27 -5.71 -9.42
C ALA A 102 1.04 -6.31 -8.72
N SER A 103 -0.18 -5.94 -9.11
CA SER A 103 -1.39 -6.48 -8.50
C SER A 103 -1.58 -7.99 -8.69
N GLN A 104 -0.84 -8.62 -9.60
CA GLN A 104 -0.87 -10.07 -9.85
C GLN A 104 0.29 -10.83 -9.18
N THR A 105 1.19 -10.12 -8.49
CA THR A 105 2.31 -10.76 -7.76
C THR A 105 1.84 -11.47 -6.50
N SER A 106 2.57 -12.50 -6.09
CA SER A 106 2.34 -13.21 -4.83
C SER A 106 2.33 -12.27 -3.63
N GLU A 107 3.22 -11.29 -3.61
CA GLU A 107 3.39 -10.32 -2.53
C GLU A 107 2.15 -9.43 -2.41
N MET A 108 1.68 -8.86 -3.52
CA MET A 108 0.44 -8.07 -3.49
C MET A 108 -0.80 -8.92 -3.18
N GLN A 109 -0.84 -10.19 -3.60
CA GLN A 109 -1.95 -11.10 -3.28
C GLN A 109 -1.95 -11.50 -1.79
N PHE A 110 -0.77 -11.69 -1.20
CA PHE A 110 -0.60 -11.93 0.22
C PHE A 110 -1.17 -10.77 1.07
N TYR A 111 -0.78 -9.53 0.78
CA TYR A 111 -1.36 -8.37 1.48
C TYR A 111 -2.83 -8.13 1.14
N ARG A 112 -3.28 -8.52 -0.06
CA ARG A 112 -4.69 -8.47 -0.44
C ARG A 112 -5.52 -9.37 0.46
N GLU A 113 -5.08 -10.61 0.68
CA GLU A 113 -5.78 -11.55 1.54
C GLU A 113 -5.89 -11.01 2.98
N TRP A 114 -4.82 -10.43 3.51
CA TRP A 114 -4.84 -9.77 4.83
C TRP A 114 -5.89 -8.66 4.91
N VAL A 115 -5.91 -7.75 3.93
CA VAL A 115 -6.85 -6.63 3.87
C VAL A 115 -8.32 -7.10 3.83
N PHE A 116 -8.61 -8.23 3.17
CA PHE A 116 -9.99 -8.72 3.02
C PHE A 116 -10.46 -9.63 4.16
N THR A 117 -9.55 -10.38 4.77
CA THR A 117 -9.91 -11.40 5.77
C THR A 117 -9.58 -10.99 7.19
N GLY A 118 -8.75 -9.94 7.38
CA GLY A 118 -8.19 -9.59 8.68
C GLY A 118 -7.17 -10.62 9.21
N PHE A 119 -6.86 -11.66 8.42
CA PHE A 119 -5.87 -12.68 8.76
C PHE A 119 -4.47 -12.10 8.57
N ASP A 120 -3.75 -11.81 9.65
CA ASP A 120 -2.35 -11.43 9.59
C ASP A 120 -1.51 -12.68 9.28
N PRO A 121 -0.98 -12.84 8.06
CA PRO A 121 -0.18 -14.01 7.71
C PRO A 121 1.23 -14.00 8.31
N LEU A 122 1.71 -12.85 8.80
CA LEU A 122 2.97 -12.74 9.55
C LEU A 122 2.75 -13.05 11.04
N ASN A 123 1.52 -12.93 11.51
CA ASN A 123 1.10 -13.26 12.86
C ASN A 123 -0.21 -14.07 12.83
N PRO A 124 -0.17 -15.31 12.28
CA PRO A 124 -1.38 -16.11 12.15
C PRO A 124 -2.00 -16.28 13.56
N PRO A 125 -3.34 -16.19 13.71
CA PRO A 125 -3.98 -16.55 14.97
C PRO A 125 -3.44 -17.91 15.36
N LYS A 126 -2.78 -17.99 16.53
CA LYS A 126 -2.37 -19.26 17.10
C LYS A 126 -3.60 -20.16 17.05
N CYS A 127 -3.50 -21.36 16.48
CA CYS A 127 -4.58 -22.34 16.55
C CYS A 127 -5.06 -22.37 18.01
N VAL A 128 -6.27 -21.86 18.23
CA VAL A 128 -6.91 -21.91 19.54
C VAL A 128 -7.36 -23.35 19.74
N ASP A 129 -6.41 -24.21 20.12
CA ASP A 129 -6.71 -25.52 20.72
C ASP A 129 -7.13 -25.36 22.20
N GLU A 130 -7.58 -24.17 22.61
CA GLU A 130 -8.13 -23.94 23.94
C GLU A 130 -9.49 -23.27 23.78
N ILE A 131 -10.54 -24.10 23.89
CA ILE A 131 -11.88 -23.69 24.26
C ILE A 131 -11.74 -22.87 25.54
N GLU A 132 -11.90 -21.54 25.48
CA GLU A 132 -12.05 -20.77 26.71
C GLU A 132 -13.32 -21.26 27.43
N PRO A 133 -13.22 -21.69 28.70
CA PRO A 133 -14.40 -22.11 29.43
C PRO A 133 -15.31 -20.90 29.64
N GLU A 134 -16.57 -21.09 29.24
CA GLU A 134 -17.69 -20.18 29.38
C GLU A 134 -17.77 -19.63 30.82
N TYR A 135 -17.52 -18.34 31.00
CA TYR A 135 -17.69 -17.68 32.30
C TYR A 135 -19.18 -17.64 32.65
N GLU A 136 -19.61 -18.55 33.53
CA GLU A 136 -20.90 -18.49 34.22
C GLU A 136 -20.95 -17.25 35.13
N TRP A 137 -21.89 -16.36 34.89
CA TRP A 137 -22.20 -15.26 35.80
C TRP A 137 -23.11 -15.77 36.93
N GLU A 138 -22.53 -16.07 38.09
CA GLU A 138 -23.31 -16.20 39.33
C GLU A 138 -23.79 -14.80 39.78
N TYR A 139 -25.09 -14.54 39.60
CA TYR A 139 -25.77 -13.45 40.30
C TYR A 139 -25.97 -13.87 41.76
N TYR A 140 -25.33 -13.16 42.69
CA TYR A 140 -25.66 -13.24 44.11
C TYR A 140 -27.04 -12.62 44.37
N GLU A 141 -27.89 -13.34 45.11
CA GLU A 141 -29.23 -12.95 45.56
C GLU A 141 -29.26 -11.69 46.44
#